data_AF-A0A2H0L5P6-F1
#
_entry.id   AF-A0A2H0L5P6-F1
#
_cell.length_a   1.000
_cell.length_b   1.000
_cell.length_c   1.000
_cell.angle_alpha   90.00
_cell.angle_beta   90.00
_cell.angle_gamma   90.00
#
_symmetry.space_group_name_H-M   'P 1'
#
loop_
_entity.id
_entity.type
_entity.pdbx_description
1 polymer ?
#
loop_
_entity_poly.entity_id
_entity_poly.type
_entity_poly.pdbx_seq_one_letter_code
_entity_poly.pdbx_strand_id
1 'polypeptide(L)'
;MDILLDKINIVLLIIALLNLWLGGLIFLKGPKKRINITYSAICVALIAWIFGMIFYRSASQETALFWCTILYIAPTFIPSIFLYFTYIFPHQEQKSLWLRSLLIFSSNAVMVVMVAWPDFIIKEVNIRPGLEKEIIFTQYYWLYFIYISFLFTFGFYRLFIKYRKSAGIEKQQILYLFLGDALSANSAFVTNLIMPWIGYFFLNWLGQVFTITMVGFASYAIIRYRLMDIRIVARKIYIYFGIATFTYGMFYLIAWIYQNKLGSVFSTTGYLVGLIIAPLFVIVFYSVERLLKITANKFFFVSLYNYQETINKLTDELNYYIDLDKIISLIVDTIKKTMQLDRAGVLLINQQVNPSSAKASAGRPVHYQIAKVIGFNRQNGISLVQDNFLTKHLHKTQKPLVRDELNLLVRDARTNQERKSFEKLNEHMKHIEASLCLPLLSSKKLIGIIVLGAKISGDAYTKEDLELLNTMAKQAGIAIENAMLYKQVQDFSKNLQQKVDEQTKYLKELLEMKSDFLRVVNHQLNTPLSVMKGYFSMMEEGSYPTEKAMPSIKAGLERINSTVADFWNAYELEGERMKMDQQKTDITEIVDRLIPEKQKMKATEEKKLTVGVAKPDFKVPLVWCDYKKIAHVVSNL
;
A
#
# COMPACT_ATOMS: atom_id res chain seq x y z
N MET A 1 30.98 1.93 55.58
CA MET A 1 30.04 1.01 54.89
C MET A 1 28.59 1.31 55.25
N ASP A 2 28.30 1.72 56.48
CA ASP A 2 26.93 1.97 56.97
C ASP A 2 26.17 3.15 56.33
N ILE A 3 26.87 4.17 55.83
CA ILE A 3 26.20 5.35 55.21
C ILE A 3 25.67 5.03 53.80
N LEU A 4 26.28 4.08 53.08
CA LEU A 4 25.80 3.63 51.77
C LEU A 4 24.48 2.83 51.87
N LEU A 5 24.14 2.34 53.06
CA LEU A 5 22.90 1.59 53.35
C LEU A 5 21.80 2.46 53.98
N ASP A 6 21.99 3.77 54.09
CA ASP A 6 20.91 4.70 54.46
C ASP A 6 19.73 4.58 53.47
N LYS A 7 18.50 4.55 53.98
CA LYS A 7 17.28 4.40 53.17
C LYS A 7 17.21 5.47 52.08
N ILE A 8 17.65 6.70 52.37
CA ILE A 8 17.67 7.80 51.38
C ILE A 8 18.71 7.52 50.28
N ASN A 9 19.90 7.08 50.63
CA ASN A 9 20.94 6.76 49.64
C ASN A 9 20.54 5.56 48.76
N ILE A 10 19.83 4.57 49.31
CA ILE A 10 19.25 3.47 48.53
C ILE A 10 18.23 4.00 47.52
N VAL A 11 17.33 4.90 47.93
CA VAL A 11 16.36 5.53 47.01
C VAL A 11 17.11 6.28 45.91
N LEU A 12 18.11 7.09 46.25
CA LEU A 12 18.91 7.83 45.27
C LEU A 12 19.63 6.89 44.29
N LEU A 13 20.18 5.76 44.75
CA LEU A 13 20.79 4.75 43.88
C LEU A 13 19.79 4.14 42.90
N ILE A 14 18.57 3.84 43.34
CA ILE A 14 17.50 3.34 42.45
C ILE A 14 17.19 4.38 41.37
N ILE A 15 17.08 5.66 41.75
CA ILE A 15 16.83 6.75 40.80
C ILE A 15 17.99 6.94 39.81
N ALA A 16 19.24 6.80 40.27
CA ALA A 16 20.41 6.82 39.39
C ALA A 16 20.37 5.67 38.37
N LEU A 17 20.01 4.45 38.80
CA LEU A 17 19.86 3.30 37.92
C LEU A 17 18.74 3.49 36.89
N LEU A 18 17.60 4.10 37.26
CA LEU A 18 16.51 4.41 36.34
C LEU A 18 16.94 5.43 35.27
N ASN A 19 17.67 6.47 35.66
CA ASN A 19 18.23 7.45 34.72
C ASN A 19 19.31 6.82 33.83
N LEU A 20 20.16 5.94 34.38
CA LEU A 20 21.17 5.19 33.63
C LEU A 20 20.53 4.30 32.58
N TRP A 21 19.46 3.61 32.97
CA TRP A 21 18.70 2.74 32.08
C TRP A 21 18.08 3.54 30.93
N LEU A 22 17.35 4.62 31.22
CA LEU A 22 16.76 5.48 30.20
C LEU A 22 17.82 6.10 29.26
N GLY A 23 18.88 6.68 29.82
CA GLY A 23 19.96 7.31 29.07
C GLY A 23 20.72 6.31 28.21
N GLY A 24 21.05 5.15 28.76
CA GLY A 24 21.73 4.06 28.05
C GLY A 24 20.88 3.49 26.90
N LEU A 25 19.57 3.29 27.12
CA LEU A 25 18.64 2.86 26.08
C LEU A 25 18.63 3.80 24.88
N ILE A 26 18.56 5.10 25.16
CA ILE A 26 18.49 6.13 24.14
C ILE A 26 19.81 6.19 23.36
N PHE A 27 20.95 6.09 24.05
CA PHE A 27 22.28 6.12 23.45
C PHE A 27 22.52 4.92 22.53
N LEU A 28 22.27 3.70 23.02
CA LEU A 28 22.52 2.45 22.28
C LEU A 28 21.73 2.35 20.98
N LYS A 29 20.52 2.93 20.90
CA LYS A 29 19.73 2.93 19.67
C LYS A 29 20.32 3.82 18.58
N GLY A 30 20.98 4.91 18.95
CA GLY A 30 21.39 5.96 18.02
C GLY A 30 22.65 6.66 18.47
N PRO A 31 23.81 5.97 18.57
CA PRO A 31 25.04 6.56 19.10
C PRO A 31 25.60 7.68 18.21
N LYS A 32 25.12 7.79 16.96
CA LYS A 32 25.45 8.86 16.01
C LYS A 32 24.36 9.92 15.85
N LYS A 33 23.16 9.70 16.42
CA LYS A 33 22.04 10.64 16.33
C LYS A 33 22.20 11.71 17.41
N ARG A 34 22.31 12.98 17.00
CA ARG A 34 22.51 14.12 17.92
C ARG A 34 21.46 14.16 19.03
N ILE A 35 20.18 13.96 18.69
CA ILE A 35 19.05 13.95 19.64
C ILE A 35 19.26 12.91 20.75
N ASN A 36 19.62 11.69 20.37
CA ASN A 36 19.86 10.59 21.30
C ASN A 36 21.05 10.91 22.21
N ILE A 37 22.17 11.33 21.63
CA ILE A 37 23.39 11.69 22.38
C ILE A 37 23.08 12.77 23.43
N THR A 38 22.39 13.84 23.04
CA THR A 38 22.06 14.93 23.96
C THR A 38 21.12 14.53 25.07
N TYR A 39 20.07 13.75 24.78
CA TYR A 39 19.15 13.34 25.83
C TYR A 39 19.82 12.34 26.80
N SER A 40 20.65 11.44 26.28
CA SER A 40 21.51 10.59 27.11
C SER A 40 22.49 11.41 27.96
N ALA A 41 23.04 12.52 27.44
CA ALA A 41 23.89 13.42 28.20
C ALA A 41 23.15 14.15 29.33
N ILE A 42 21.86 14.48 29.15
CA ILE A 42 21.00 14.97 30.24
C ILE A 42 20.89 13.92 31.35
N CYS A 43 20.61 12.66 30.99
CA CYS A 43 20.57 11.56 31.97
C CYS A 43 21.91 11.39 32.70
N VAL A 44 23.05 11.50 32.01
CA VAL A 44 24.38 11.43 32.64
C VAL A 44 24.60 12.60 33.61
N ALA A 45 24.22 13.82 33.25
CA ALA A 45 24.31 14.98 34.14
C ALA A 45 23.43 14.81 35.40
N LEU A 46 22.22 14.25 35.24
CA LEU A 46 21.34 13.90 36.36
C LEU A 46 21.97 12.85 37.28
N ILE A 47 22.60 11.81 36.72
CA ILE A 47 23.31 10.77 37.48
C ILE A 47 24.48 11.38 38.26
N ALA A 48 25.28 12.27 37.64
CA ALA A 48 26.35 12.98 38.31
C ALA A 48 25.83 13.81 39.50
N TRP A 49 24.67 14.46 39.33
CA TRP A 49 24.02 15.21 40.41
C TRP A 49 23.53 14.30 41.55
N ILE A 50 22.95 13.13 41.22
CA ILE A 50 22.53 12.12 42.21
C ILE A 50 23.72 11.60 43.01
N PHE A 51 24.82 11.22 42.34
CA PHE A 51 26.03 10.77 43.02
C PHE A 51 26.67 11.88 43.85
N GLY A 52 26.68 13.12 43.34
CA GLY A 52 27.09 14.30 44.11
C GLY A 52 26.34 14.40 45.44
N MET A 53 25.02 14.11 45.45
CA MET A 53 24.21 14.12 46.67
C MET A 53 24.53 12.96 47.61
N ILE A 54 24.68 11.74 47.09
CA ILE A 54 25.04 10.55 47.90
C ILE A 54 26.39 10.78 48.60
N PHE A 55 27.39 11.25 47.87
CA PHE A 55 28.71 11.51 48.42
C PHE A 55 28.72 12.73 49.35
N TYR A 56 27.99 13.80 49.02
CA TYR A 56 27.81 14.94 49.92
C TYR A 56 27.20 14.54 51.26
N ARG A 57 26.13 13.73 51.26
CA ARG A 57 25.52 13.20 52.50
C ARG A 57 26.52 12.34 53.30
N SER A 58 27.36 11.59 52.61
CA SER A 58 28.34 10.68 53.21
C SER A 58 29.68 11.33 53.58
N ALA A 59 29.90 12.59 53.21
CA ALA A 59 31.19 13.26 53.37
C ALA A 59 31.54 13.54 54.84
N SER A 60 32.84 13.46 55.17
CA SER A 60 33.41 13.99 56.42
C SER A 60 33.54 15.52 56.36
N GLN A 61 33.83 16.18 57.48
CA GLN A 61 34.02 17.65 57.54
C GLN A 61 35.05 18.14 56.51
N GLU A 62 36.17 17.42 56.35
CA GLU A 62 37.26 17.76 55.42
C GLU A 62 36.85 17.63 53.94
N THR A 63 35.97 16.68 53.62
CA THR A 63 35.58 16.39 52.23
C THR A 63 34.23 16.99 51.84
N ALA A 64 33.50 17.57 52.81
CA ALA A 64 32.16 18.08 52.60
C ALA A 64 32.10 19.25 51.61
N LEU A 65 33.06 20.18 51.69
CA LEU A 65 33.13 21.30 50.75
C LEU A 65 33.34 20.80 49.31
N PHE A 66 34.28 19.87 49.11
CA PHE A 66 34.55 19.28 47.80
C PHE A 66 33.31 18.62 47.17
N TRP A 67 32.61 17.77 47.92
CA TRP A 67 31.41 17.10 47.44
C TRP A 67 30.22 18.06 47.26
N CYS A 68 30.15 19.12 48.07
CA CYS A 68 29.18 20.21 47.89
C CYS A 68 29.44 20.97 46.59
N THR A 69 30.69 21.28 46.27
CA THR A 69 31.06 21.91 45.01
C THR A 69 30.65 21.04 43.81
N ILE A 70 30.90 19.73 43.87
CA ILE A 70 30.43 18.80 42.83
C ILE A 70 28.90 18.79 42.73
N LEU A 71 28.20 18.79 43.87
CA LEU A 71 26.73 18.82 43.93
C LEU A 71 26.13 20.06 43.25
N TYR A 72 26.84 21.20 43.22
CA TYR A 72 26.41 22.42 42.53
C TYR A 72 26.97 22.56 41.11
N ILE A 73 28.10 21.94 40.77
CA ILE A 73 28.63 21.91 39.41
C ILE A 73 27.79 21.00 38.51
N ALA A 74 27.52 19.77 38.94
CA ALA A 74 26.78 18.78 38.15
C ALA A 74 25.44 19.29 37.57
N PRO A 75 24.56 19.95 38.35
CA PRO A 75 23.29 20.43 37.85
C PRO A 75 23.39 21.61 36.89
N THR A 76 24.53 22.31 36.76
CA THR A 76 24.70 23.37 35.75
C THR A 76 24.64 22.83 34.33
N PHE A 77 25.07 21.58 34.12
CA PHE A 77 25.05 20.92 32.81
C PHE A 77 23.62 20.59 32.36
N ILE A 78 22.71 20.29 33.29
CA ILE A 78 21.33 19.86 32.98
C ILE A 78 20.58 20.90 32.14
N PRO A 79 20.37 22.16 32.58
CA PRO A 79 19.62 23.15 31.81
C PRO A 79 20.34 23.55 30.51
N SER A 80 21.68 23.51 30.51
CA SER A 80 22.51 23.82 29.34
C SER A 80 22.31 22.80 28.21
N ILE A 81 22.41 21.52 28.55
CA ILE A 81 22.18 20.42 27.60
C ILE A 81 20.70 20.35 27.23
N PHE A 82 19.78 20.57 28.17
CA PHE A 82 18.34 20.62 27.91
C PHE A 82 17.98 21.72 26.90
N LEU A 83 18.50 22.94 27.08
CA LEU A 83 18.26 24.03 26.15
C LEU A 83 18.79 23.67 24.75
N TYR A 84 20.01 23.11 24.66
CA TYR A 84 20.55 22.62 23.39
C TYR A 84 19.67 21.52 22.77
N PHE A 85 19.18 20.57 23.57
CA PHE A 85 18.23 19.54 23.15
C PHE A 85 16.96 20.14 22.54
N THR A 86 16.40 21.20 23.13
CA THR A 86 15.21 21.87 22.59
C THR A 86 15.42 22.49 21.20
N TYR A 87 16.67 22.75 20.77
CA TYR A 87 16.94 23.22 19.41
C TYR A 87 16.84 22.10 18.37
N ILE A 88 17.34 20.91 18.72
CA ILE A 88 17.47 19.77 17.80
C ILE A 88 16.27 18.82 17.80
N PHE A 89 15.45 18.83 18.86
CA PHE A 89 14.27 17.98 19.00
C PHE A 89 12.98 18.71 18.58
N PRO A 90 12.01 18.08 17.88
CA PRO A 90 12.02 16.71 17.34
C PRO A 90 12.76 16.58 16.00
N HIS A 91 12.90 17.68 15.26
CA HIS A 91 13.65 17.77 14.01
C HIS A 91 14.70 18.88 14.11
N GLN A 92 15.85 18.68 13.46
CA GLN A 92 16.95 19.63 13.50
C GLN A 92 16.56 20.89 12.72
N GLU A 93 16.13 21.92 13.44
CA GLU A 93 15.83 23.22 12.86
C GLU A 93 17.06 24.13 12.97
N GLN A 94 17.62 24.50 11.80
CA GLN A 94 18.38 25.74 11.53
C GLN A 94 19.88 25.61 11.17
N LYS A 95 20.29 26.53 10.27
CA LYS A 95 21.65 26.69 9.73
C LYS A 95 22.69 27.26 10.72
N SER A 96 22.26 27.89 11.82
CA SER A 96 23.15 28.56 12.80
C SER A 96 23.18 27.87 14.18
N LEU A 97 23.18 26.53 14.20
CA LEU A 97 23.22 25.76 15.46
C LEU A 97 24.54 25.98 16.23
N TRP A 98 25.65 26.20 15.51
CA TRP A 98 27.00 26.26 16.08
C TRP A 98 27.23 27.46 17.00
N LEU A 99 26.88 28.68 16.58
CA LEU A 99 27.02 29.88 17.44
C LEU A 99 26.20 29.76 18.73
N ARG A 100 25.00 29.18 18.63
CA ARG A 100 24.12 29.00 19.79
C ARG A 100 24.65 27.96 20.75
N SER A 101 25.16 26.83 20.25
CA SER A 101 25.84 25.87 21.11
C SER A 101 27.05 26.49 21.79
N LEU A 102 27.84 27.28 21.05
CA LEU A 102 29.02 27.94 21.62
C LEU A 102 28.62 28.86 22.77
N LEU A 103 27.58 29.70 22.60
CA LEU A 103 27.09 30.60 23.65
C LEU A 103 26.54 29.85 24.88
N ILE A 104 25.77 28.78 24.67
CA ILE A 104 25.22 27.97 25.77
C ILE A 104 26.35 27.33 26.58
N PHE A 105 27.27 26.63 25.91
CA PHE A 105 28.34 25.91 26.60
C PHE A 105 29.44 26.84 27.13
N SER A 106 29.68 28.00 26.53
CA SER A 106 30.58 29.02 27.10
C SER A 106 29.99 29.61 28.38
N SER A 107 28.68 29.91 28.41
CA SER A 107 28.02 30.39 29.63
C SER A 107 28.03 29.34 30.74
N ASN A 108 27.91 28.05 30.38
CA ASN A 108 28.05 26.95 31.32
C ASN A 108 29.48 26.85 31.87
N ALA A 109 30.51 26.98 31.03
CA ALA A 109 31.89 26.95 31.48
C ALA A 109 32.19 28.08 32.48
N VAL A 110 31.70 29.29 32.23
CA VAL A 110 31.80 30.42 33.18
C VAL A 110 31.13 30.08 34.51
N MET A 111 29.91 29.52 34.48
CA MET A 111 29.20 29.15 35.70
C MET A 111 29.93 28.04 36.48
N VAL A 112 30.47 27.03 35.80
CA VAL A 112 31.27 25.97 36.43
C VAL A 112 32.49 26.55 37.12
N VAL A 113 33.21 27.48 36.47
CA VAL A 113 34.36 28.16 37.08
C VAL A 113 33.93 28.98 38.30
N MET A 114 32.82 29.72 38.22
CA MET A 114 32.28 30.50 39.35
C MET A 114 31.91 29.60 40.54
N VAL A 115 31.31 28.43 40.31
CA VAL A 115 30.96 27.49 41.40
C VAL A 115 32.21 26.81 41.97
N ALA A 116 33.18 26.46 41.11
CA ALA A 116 34.42 25.82 41.52
C ALA A 116 35.38 26.76 42.24
N TRP A 117 35.25 28.07 42.03
CA TRP A 117 36.14 29.06 42.63
C TRP A 117 35.92 29.13 44.15
N PRO A 118 36.97 28.97 44.97
CA PRO A 118 36.86 29.01 46.43
C PRO A 118 36.20 30.30 46.91
N ASP A 119 35.27 30.19 47.86
CA ASP A 119 34.57 31.31 48.49
C ASP A 119 33.81 32.25 47.53
N PHE A 120 33.54 31.82 46.29
CA PHE A 120 32.79 32.66 45.35
C PHE A 120 31.29 32.42 45.44
N ILE A 121 30.79 31.19 45.26
CA ILE A 121 29.35 30.86 45.43
C ILE A 121 29.10 30.11 46.75
N ILE A 122 29.92 29.11 47.04
CA ILE A 122 29.85 28.31 48.26
C ILE A 122 30.99 28.74 49.16
N LYS A 123 30.68 29.17 50.38
CA LYS A 123 31.66 29.60 51.37
C LYS A 123 32.13 28.43 52.22
N GLU A 124 31.21 27.79 52.92
CA GLU A 124 31.52 26.68 53.83
C GLU A 124 30.33 25.73 53.99
N VAL A 125 30.60 24.55 54.55
CA VAL A 125 29.57 23.56 54.89
C VAL A 125 29.66 23.26 56.38
N ASN A 126 28.59 23.56 57.11
CA ASN A 126 28.48 23.31 58.53
C ASN A 126 27.87 21.92 58.77
N ILE A 127 28.64 21.03 59.41
CA ILE A 127 28.15 19.73 59.87
C ILE A 127 27.94 19.83 61.38
N ARG A 128 26.66 19.85 61.80
CA ARG A 128 26.30 19.77 63.22
C ARG A 128 25.86 18.34 63.54
N PRO A 129 26.41 17.70 64.60
CA PRO A 129 26.00 16.34 64.97
C PRO A 129 24.49 16.24 65.20
N GLY A 130 23.81 15.34 64.49
CA GLY A 130 22.36 15.11 64.61
C GLY A 130 21.46 16.04 63.79
N LEU A 131 22.02 17.01 63.05
CA LEU A 131 21.28 17.90 62.13
C LEU A 131 21.76 17.69 60.67
N GLU A 132 20.92 18.07 59.71
CA GLU A 132 21.29 18.05 58.29
C GLU A 132 22.40 19.08 58.00
N LYS A 133 23.25 18.78 57.01
CA LYS A 133 24.40 19.63 56.66
C LYS A 133 23.92 20.95 56.05
N GLU A 134 24.32 22.06 56.66
CA GLU A 134 23.96 23.40 56.22
C GLU A 134 25.02 23.96 55.27
N ILE A 135 24.59 24.50 54.13
CA ILE A 135 25.50 25.10 53.13
C ILE A 135 25.43 26.61 53.30
N ILE A 136 26.57 27.24 53.58
CA ILE A 136 26.65 28.69 53.67
C ILE A 136 27.04 29.23 52.30
N PHE A 137 26.09 29.92 51.67
CA PHE A 137 26.32 30.61 50.41
C PHE A 137 26.84 32.03 50.62
N THR A 138 27.52 32.55 49.61
CA THR A 138 27.91 33.96 49.56
C THR A 138 26.77 34.83 49.03
N GLN A 139 26.99 36.15 49.03
CA GLN A 139 26.10 37.11 48.38
C GLN A 139 25.95 36.91 46.87
N TYR A 140 26.75 36.05 46.22
CA TYR A 140 26.73 35.83 44.77
C TYR A 140 25.89 34.63 44.33
N TYR A 141 25.26 33.91 45.27
CA TYR A 141 24.39 32.77 44.96
C TYR A 141 23.25 33.11 43.98
N TRP A 142 22.75 34.35 43.99
CA TRP A 142 21.72 34.79 43.06
C TRP A 142 22.15 34.67 41.58
N LEU A 143 23.45 34.75 41.27
CA LEU A 143 23.96 34.52 39.91
C LEU A 143 23.68 33.09 39.44
N TYR A 144 23.95 32.11 40.31
CA TYR A 144 23.66 30.71 40.07
C TYR A 144 22.15 30.47 39.91
N PHE A 145 21.35 31.07 40.79
CA PHE A 145 19.90 31.00 40.74
C PHE A 145 19.32 31.54 39.41
N ILE A 146 19.75 32.74 39.01
CA ILE A 146 19.29 33.37 37.76
C ILE A 146 19.74 32.56 36.56
N TYR A 147 20.99 32.07 36.54
CA TYR A 147 21.50 31.26 35.45
C TYR A 147 20.66 30.00 35.20
N ILE A 148 20.39 29.20 36.24
CA ILE A 148 19.59 27.98 36.11
C ILE A 148 18.15 28.33 35.69
N SER A 149 17.55 29.33 36.34
CA SER A 149 16.18 29.77 36.03
C SER A 149 16.05 30.20 34.57
N PHE A 150 16.95 31.06 34.11
CA PHE A 150 16.91 31.62 32.76
C PHE A 150 16.99 30.53 31.69
N LEU A 151 17.92 29.57 31.83
CA LEU A 151 18.09 28.50 30.85
C LEU A 151 16.89 27.54 30.82
N PHE A 152 16.34 27.16 31.98
CA PHE A 152 15.14 26.33 32.02
C PHE A 152 13.92 27.05 31.47
N THR A 153 13.65 28.30 31.89
CA THR A 153 12.54 29.10 31.38
C THR A 153 12.62 29.24 29.86
N PHE A 154 13.81 29.53 29.32
CA PHE A 154 13.99 29.65 27.89
C PHE A 154 13.84 28.29 27.16
N GLY A 155 14.35 27.20 27.73
CA GLY A 155 14.16 25.84 27.20
C GLY A 155 12.68 25.42 27.15
N PHE A 156 11.93 25.62 28.25
CA PHE A 156 10.51 25.31 28.31
C PHE A 156 9.68 26.22 27.40
N TYR A 157 9.99 27.52 27.32
CA TYR A 157 9.36 28.43 26.37
C TYR A 157 9.54 27.96 24.92
N ARG A 158 10.74 27.48 24.57
CA ARG A 158 11.05 26.91 23.25
C ARG A 158 10.25 25.65 22.96
N LEU A 159 10.20 24.70 23.90
CA LEU A 159 9.38 23.49 23.74
C LEU A 159 7.89 23.84 23.63
N PHE A 160 7.41 24.84 24.37
CA PHE A 160 6.03 25.30 24.30
C PHE A 160 5.69 25.88 22.92
N ILE A 161 6.58 26.70 22.33
CA ILE A 161 6.40 27.18 20.96
C ILE A 161 6.35 26.00 19.97
N LYS A 162 7.24 25.01 20.12
CA LYS A 162 7.26 23.82 19.26
C LYS A 162 5.97 23.00 19.42
N TYR A 163 5.49 22.80 20.64
CA TYR A 163 4.22 22.15 20.94
C TYR A 163 3.04 22.82 20.22
N ARG A 164 3.00 24.16 20.20
CA ARG A 164 1.95 24.93 19.49
C ARG A 164 2.02 24.79 17.97
N LYS A 165 3.20 24.49 17.41
CA LYS A 165 3.43 24.34 15.96
C LYS A 165 3.35 22.90 15.44
N SER A 166 3.52 21.91 16.30
CA SER A 166 3.49 20.49 15.95
C SER A 166 2.07 19.92 15.94
N ALA A 167 1.86 18.85 15.18
CA ALA A 167 0.61 18.09 15.10
C ALA A 167 0.87 16.58 15.19
N GLY A 168 -0.19 15.78 15.39
CA GLY A 168 -0.10 14.32 15.43
C GLY A 168 0.82 13.78 16.55
N ILE A 169 1.64 12.78 16.20
CA ILE A 169 2.53 12.09 17.15
C ILE A 169 3.60 13.03 17.73
N GLU A 170 4.16 13.93 16.93
CA GLU A 170 5.19 14.87 17.39
C GLU A 170 4.69 15.79 18.50
N LYS A 171 3.45 16.27 18.39
CA LYS A 171 2.82 17.10 19.43
C LYS A 171 2.74 16.35 20.76
N GLN A 172 2.40 15.08 20.71
CA GLN A 172 2.34 14.23 21.91
C GLN A 172 3.75 13.98 22.46
N GLN A 173 4.73 13.65 21.62
CA GLN A 173 6.13 13.48 22.06
C GLN A 173 6.65 14.71 22.82
N ILE A 174 6.41 15.91 22.29
CA ILE A 174 6.78 17.17 22.94
C ILE A 174 6.00 17.36 24.24
N LEU A 175 4.70 17.09 24.26
CA LEU A 175 3.86 17.27 25.45
C LEU A 175 4.33 16.41 26.63
N TYR A 176 4.56 15.11 26.41
CA TYR A 176 4.97 14.21 27.49
C TYR A 176 6.37 14.53 28.00
N LEU A 177 7.32 14.86 27.11
CA LEU A 177 8.63 15.36 27.53
C LEU A 177 8.50 16.65 28.33
N PHE A 178 7.74 17.63 27.83
CA PHE A 178 7.49 18.89 28.52
C PHE A 178 6.91 18.67 29.92
N LEU A 179 5.87 17.83 30.06
CA LEU A 179 5.25 17.56 31.36
C LEU A 179 6.22 16.88 32.33
N GLY A 180 6.96 15.87 31.87
CA GLY A 180 7.94 15.16 32.71
C GLY A 180 9.11 16.04 33.14
N ASP A 181 9.74 16.72 32.18
CA ASP A 181 10.87 17.62 32.42
C ASP A 181 10.44 18.82 33.28
N ALA A 182 9.26 19.40 33.03
CA ALA A 182 8.77 20.53 33.81
C ALA A 182 8.46 20.12 35.25
N LEU A 183 7.80 18.98 35.47
CA LEU A 183 7.51 18.52 36.82
C LEU A 183 8.80 18.25 37.60
N SER A 184 9.77 17.56 36.98
CA SER A 184 11.08 17.32 37.59
C SER A 184 11.84 18.62 37.87
N ALA A 185 11.89 19.54 36.91
CA ALA A 185 12.64 20.79 37.03
C ALA A 185 12.03 21.73 38.06
N ASN A 186 10.70 21.89 38.10
CA ASN A 186 10.03 22.74 39.09
C ASN A 186 10.20 22.18 40.51
N SER A 187 10.08 20.87 40.68
CA SER A 187 10.30 20.25 41.99
C SER A 187 11.76 20.40 42.45
N ALA A 188 12.73 20.18 41.56
CA ALA A 188 14.14 20.43 41.83
C ALA A 188 14.44 21.90 42.13
N PHE A 189 13.80 22.82 41.41
CA PHE A 189 13.94 24.25 41.63
C PHE A 189 13.49 24.66 43.04
N VAL A 190 12.35 24.13 43.48
CA VAL A 190 11.85 24.37 44.82
C VAL A 190 12.77 23.77 45.90
N THR A 191 13.15 22.50 45.76
CA THR A 191 13.86 21.78 46.84
C THR A 191 15.38 22.01 46.88
N ASN A 192 16.02 22.34 45.76
CA ASN A 192 17.48 22.47 45.65
C ASN A 192 17.95 23.90 45.30
N LEU A 193 17.06 24.83 44.93
CA LEU A 193 17.41 26.23 44.72
C LEU A 193 16.72 27.15 45.72
N ILE A 194 15.39 27.14 45.79
CA ILE A 194 14.64 28.07 46.67
C ILE A 194 14.86 27.72 48.14
N MET A 195 14.59 26.48 48.55
CA MET A 195 14.69 26.08 49.97
C MET A 195 16.10 26.29 50.56
N PRO A 196 17.20 25.89 49.88
CA PRO A 196 18.55 26.20 50.37
C PRO A 196 18.83 27.69 50.51
N TRP A 197 18.28 28.53 49.62
CA TRP A 197 18.47 29.98 49.69
C TRP A 197 17.84 30.60 50.94
N ILE A 198 16.68 30.10 51.37
CA ILE A 198 16.02 30.52 52.61
C ILE A 198 16.51 29.74 53.86
N GLY A 199 17.56 28.91 53.73
CA GLY A 199 18.19 28.21 54.85
C GLY A 199 17.59 26.84 55.20
N TYR A 200 16.68 26.29 54.39
CA TYR A 200 16.08 24.97 54.62
C TYR A 200 16.76 23.89 53.76
N PHE A 201 17.56 23.01 54.37
CA PHE A 201 18.36 21.98 53.67
C PHE A 201 17.80 20.56 53.74
N PHE A 202 16.80 20.30 54.61
CA PHE A 202 16.28 18.96 54.85
C PHE A 202 15.72 18.26 53.60
N LEU A 203 15.10 19.02 52.69
CA LEU A 203 14.49 18.49 51.47
C LEU A 203 15.43 18.49 50.25
N ASN A 204 16.70 18.85 50.44
CA ASN A 204 17.64 18.99 49.34
C ASN A 204 17.82 17.69 48.54
N TRP A 205 17.73 16.51 49.18
CA TRP A 205 17.84 15.21 48.48
C TRP A 205 16.61 14.84 47.65
N LEU A 206 15.49 15.56 47.81
CA LEU A 206 14.22 15.23 47.17
C LEU A 206 14.18 15.68 45.71
N GLY A 207 14.92 16.72 45.33
CA GLY A 207 14.95 17.20 43.93
C GLY A 207 15.49 16.17 42.95
N GLN A 208 16.48 15.39 43.37
CA GLN A 208 17.03 14.27 42.61
C GLN A 208 15.99 13.15 42.45
N VAL A 209 15.16 12.89 43.46
CA VAL A 209 14.11 11.86 43.43
C VAL A 209 13.04 12.21 42.40
N PHE A 210 12.69 13.49 42.26
CA PHE A 210 11.69 13.93 41.29
C PHE A 210 12.06 13.69 39.82
N THR A 211 13.31 13.34 39.52
CA THR A 211 13.72 12.89 38.18
C THR A 211 13.01 11.60 37.74
N ILE A 212 12.41 10.84 38.68
CA ILE A 212 11.52 9.73 38.37
C ILE A 212 10.32 10.15 37.50
N THR A 213 9.85 11.39 37.65
CA THR A 213 8.74 11.92 36.85
C THR A 213 9.17 12.08 35.39
N MET A 214 10.34 12.68 35.14
CA MET A 214 10.96 12.72 33.81
C MET A 214 11.08 11.31 33.22
N VAL A 215 11.61 10.34 33.98
CA VAL A 215 11.79 8.96 33.50
C VAL A 215 10.45 8.31 33.14
N GLY A 216 9.42 8.49 33.98
CA GLY A 216 8.09 7.91 33.76
C GLY A 216 7.41 8.48 32.51
N PHE A 217 7.40 9.80 32.37
CA PHE A 217 6.83 10.48 31.20
C PHE A 217 7.61 10.17 29.92
N ALA A 218 8.93 10.18 29.95
CA ALA A 218 9.77 9.81 28.81
C ALA A 218 9.54 8.35 28.41
N SER A 219 9.49 7.42 29.38
CA SER A 219 9.20 6.00 29.14
C SER A 219 7.81 5.81 28.53
N TYR A 220 6.80 6.53 29.02
CA TYR A 220 5.47 6.53 28.41
C TYR A 220 5.50 7.08 26.98
N ALA A 221 6.24 8.16 26.71
CA ALA A 221 6.38 8.72 25.37
C ALA A 221 7.11 7.78 24.40
N ILE A 222 8.12 7.04 24.87
CA ILE A 222 8.81 5.98 24.12
C ILE A 222 7.82 4.87 23.74
N ILE A 223 7.07 4.38 24.73
CA ILE A 223 6.17 3.25 24.57
C ILE A 223 4.95 3.61 23.73
N ARG A 224 4.30 4.76 23.97
CA ARG A 224 3.05 5.14 23.31
C ARG A 224 3.29 5.92 22.02
N TYR A 225 4.20 6.90 22.02
CA TYR A 225 4.38 7.86 20.91
C TYR A 225 5.70 7.72 20.14
N ARG A 226 6.41 6.60 20.31
CA ARG A 226 7.62 6.28 19.51
C ARG A 226 8.74 7.31 19.67
N LEU A 227 8.88 7.90 20.86
CA LEU A 227 9.94 8.86 21.12
C LEU A 227 11.31 8.29 20.71
N MET A 228 12.02 9.01 19.83
CA MET A 228 13.37 8.69 19.33
C MET A 228 13.54 7.31 18.66
N ASP A 229 12.45 6.65 18.24
CA ASP A 229 12.43 5.32 17.62
C ASP A 229 13.12 4.20 18.44
N ILE A 230 13.17 4.32 19.77
CA ILE A 230 13.92 3.38 20.62
C ILE A 230 13.13 2.13 21.02
N ARG A 231 11.86 2.02 20.64
CA ARG A 231 10.93 0.99 21.14
C ARG A 231 11.40 -0.45 20.91
N ILE A 232 12.02 -0.72 19.76
CA ILE A 232 12.57 -2.06 19.43
C ILE A 232 13.71 -2.44 20.38
N VAL A 233 14.56 -1.49 20.73
CA VAL A 233 15.68 -1.70 21.66
C VAL A 233 15.16 -1.84 23.08
N ALA A 234 14.20 -1.01 23.48
CA ALA A 234 13.51 -1.13 24.77
C ALA A 234 12.86 -2.52 24.94
N ARG A 235 12.22 -3.07 23.90
CA ARG A 235 11.67 -4.44 23.92
C ARG A 235 12.77 -5.48 24.17
N LYS A 236 13.85 -5.44 23.40
CA LYS A 236 14.95 -6.42 23.53
C LYS A 236 15.52 -6.39 24.94
N ILE A 237 15.73 -5.20 25.48
CA ILE A 237 16.28 -5.03 26.83
C ILE A 237 15.29 -5.46 27.90
N TYR A 238 13.99 -5.18 27.76
CA TYR A 238 12.97 -5.72 28.66
C TYR A 238 12.98 -7.26 28.69
N ILE A 239 13.07 -7.92 27.53
CA ILE A 239 13.11 -9.38 27.45
C ILE A 239 14.40 -9.91 28.09
N TYR A 240 15.57 -9.41 27.69
CA TYR A 240 16.85 -9.89 28.22
C TYR A 240 17.00 -9.61 29.72
N PHE A 241 16.57 -8.43 30.17
CA PHE A 241 16.57 -8.09 31.59
C PHE A 241 15.63 -9.01 32.37
N GLY A 242 14.40 -9.22 31.90
CA GLY A 242 13.45 -10.13 32.54
C GLY A 242 13.96 -11.58 32.61
N ILE A 243 14.58 -12.07 31.54
CA ILE A 243 15.21 -13.40 31.50
C ILE A 243 16.38 -13.46 32.49
N ALA A 244 17.28 -12.47 32.46
CA ALA A 244 18.43 -12.44 33.36
C ALA A 244 18.01 -12.37 34.83
N THR A 245 17.04 -11.53 35.18
CA THR A 245 16.48 -11.43 36.53
C THR A 245 15.82 -12.74 36.95
N PHE A 246 15.06 -13.39 36.07
CA PHE A 246 14.45 -14.69 36.35
C PHE A 246 15.51 -15.77 36.57
N THR A 247 16.50 -15.89 35.68
CA THR A 247 17.58 -16.87 35.79
C THR A 247 18.40 -16.66 37.06
N TYR A 248 18.78 -15.42 37.36
CA TYR A 248 19.52 -15.08 38.57
C TYR A 248 18.70 -15.36 39.83
N GLY A 249 17.43 -14.94 39.86
CA GLY A 249 16.53 -15.21 40.98
C GLY A 249 16.32 -16.70 41.22
N MET A 250 16.12 -17.48 40.16
CA MET A 250 16.00 -18.94 40.25
C MET A 250 17.29 -19.61 40.70
N PHE A 251 18.45 -19.16 40.24
CA PHE A 251 19.74 -19.68 40.70
C PHE A 251 19.88 -19.52 42.23
N TYR A 252 19.62 -18.33 42.76
CA TYR A 252 19.68 -18.10 44.22
C TYR A 252 18.60 -18.85 44.98
N LEU A 253 17.39 -18.96 44.44
CA LEU A 253 16.31 -19.74 45.05
C LEU A 253 16.70 -21.22 45.15
N ILE A 254 17.23 -21.79 44.08
CA ILE A 254 17.70 -23.18 44.04
C ILE A 254 18.85 -23.36 45.02
N ALA A 255 19.86 -22.48 45.00
CA ALA A 255 20.99 -22.54 45.93
C ALA A 255 20.52 -22.49 47.39
N TRP A 256 19.56 -21.62 47.71
CA TRP A 256 18.95 -21.53 49.04
C TRP A 256 18.23 -22.82 49.44
N ILE A 257 17.49 -23.45 48.53
CA ILE A 257 16.84 -24.76 48.77
C ILE A 257 17.90 -25.83 49.05
N TYR A 258 18.97 -25.88 48.26
CA TYR A 258 20.05 -26.84 48.46
C TYR A 258 20.69 -26.69 49.84
N GLN A 259 21.00 -25.46 50.24
CA GLN A 259 21.65 -25.18 51.51
C GLN A 259 20.74 -25.49 52.72
N ASN A 260 19.46 -25.14 52.66
CA ASN A 260 18.56 -25.28 53.81
C ASN A 260 17.86 -26.65 53.90
N LYS A 261 17.69 -27.38 52.79
CA LYS A 261 16.86 -28.59 52.76
C LYS A 261 17.60 -29.86 52.31
N LEU A 262 18.68 -29.73 51.52
CA LEU A 262 19.34 -30.88 50.88
C LEU A 262 20.84 -31.01 51.25
N GLY A 263 21.35 -30.12 52.11
CA GLY A 263 22.72 -30.08 52.58
C GLY A 263 23.69 -29.46 51.58
N SER A 264 23.96 -30.14 50.46
CA SER A 264 24.92 -29.71 49.43
C SER A 264 24.51 -30.16 48.03
N VAL A 265 24.94 -29.41 47.02
CA VAL A 265 24.76 -29.75 45.59
C VAL A 265 25.57 -30.99 45.20
N PHE A 266 26.64 -31.31 45.94
CA PHE A 266 27.54 -32.45 45.65
C PHE A 266 27.19 -33.75 46.39
N SER A 267 26.05 -33.81 47.10
CA SER A 267 25.59 -35.03 47.78
C SER A 267 24.83 -35.95 46.82
N THR A 268 24.77 -37.26 47.12
CA THR A 268 24.00 -38.24 46.32
C THR A 268 22.53 -37.83 46.18
N THR A 269 21.92 -37.33 47.25
CA THR A 269 20.55 -36.80 47.24
C THR A 269 20.45 -35.53 46.41
N GLY A 270 21.47 -34.66 46.47
CA GLY A 270 21.54 -33.44 45.67
C GLY A 270 21.61 -33.70 44.16
N TYR A 271 22.36 -34.72 43.73
CA TYR A 271 22.41 -35.15 42.33
C TYR A 271 21.07 -35.70 41.83
N LEU A 272 20.42 -36.57 42.62
CA LEU A 272 19.11 -37.13 42.26
C LEU A 272 18.04 -36.05 42.11
N VAL A 273 18.01 -35.08 43.04
CA VAL A 273 17.08 -33.95 42.97
C VAL A 273 17.43 -33.00 41.82
N GLY A 274 18.72 -32.78 41.54
CA GLY A 274 19.18 -31.96 40.42
C GLY A 274 18.72 -32.49 39.06
N LEU A 275 18.66 -33.81 38.90
CA LEU A 275 18.17 -34.47 37.69
C LEU A 275 16.68 -34.18 37.41
N ILE A 276 15.89 -33.88 38.45
CA ILE A 276 14.49 -33.47 38.36
C ILE A 276 14.36 -31.94 38.20
N ILE A 277 15.16 -31.16 38.94
CA ILE A 277 15.11 -29.70 38.91
C ILE A 277 15.53 -29.15 37.54
N ALA A 278 16.54 -29.74 36.89
CA ALA A 278 17.04 -29.21 35.62
C ALA A 278 15.99 -29.23 34.48
N PRO A 279 15.29 -30.34 34.18
CA PRO A 279 14.19 -30.34 33.22
C PRO A 279 13.06 -29.38 33.61
N LEU A 280 12.72 -29.32 34.90
CA LEU A 280 11.67 -28.44 35.41
C LEU A 280 12.05 -26.97 35.22
N PHE A 281 13.30 -26.60 35.48
CA PHE A 281 13.82 -25.26 35.21
C PHE A 281 13.69 -24.90 33.73
N VAL A 282 14.04 -25.82 32.81
CA VAL A 282 13.89 -25.57 31.36
C VAL A 282 12.43 -25.31 30.98
N ILE A 283 11.48 -26.07 31.53
CA ILE A 283 10.03 -25.88 31.27
C ILE A 283 9.55 -24.53 31.79
N VAL A 284 9.94 -24.17 33.02
CA VAL A 284 9.57 -22.88 33.62
C VAL A 284 10.24 -21.72 32.88
N PHE A 285 11.53 -21.85 32.54
CA PHE A 285 12.28 -20.86 31.77
C PHE A 285 11.61 -20.58 30.43
N TYR A 286 11.29 -21.63 29.66
CA TYR A 286 10.58 -21.50 28.39
C TYR A 286 9.23 -20.78 28.57
N SER A 287 8.50 -21.10 29.64
CA SER A 287 7.21 -20.47 29.95
C SER A 287 7.36 -18.99 30.29
N VAL A 288 8.35 -18.62 31.09
CA VAL A 288 8.65 -17.23 31.48
C VAL A 288 9.15 -16.43 30.28
N GLU A 289 10.06 -16.99 29.48
CA GLU A 289 10.51 -16.36 28.24
C GLU A 289 9.32 -16.07 27.30
N ARG A 290 8.42 -17.03 27.14
CA ARG A 290 7.19 -16.86 26.35
C ARG A 290 6.30 -15.75 26.92
N LEU A 291 6.06 -15.72 28.23
CA LEU A 291 5.26 -14.66 28.89
C LEU A 291 5.89 -13.28 28.73
N LEU A 292 7.21 -13.17 28.91
CA LEU A 292 7.96 -11.94 28.69
C LEU A 292 7.83 -11.48 27.23
N LYS A 293 7.96 -12.37 26.25
CA LYS A 293 7.76 -12.05 24.82
C LYS A 293 6.34 -11.55 24.54
N ILE A 294 5.31 -12.25 25.05
CA ILE A 294 3.90 -11.85 24.86
C ILE A 294 3.65 -10.48 25.48
N THR A 295 4.09 -10.26 26.72
CA THR A 295 3.89 -8.99 27.45
C THR A 295 4.66 -7.86 26.76
N ALA A 296 5.90 -8.12 26.34
CA ALA A 296 6.70 -7.15 25.63
C ALA A 296 6.06 -6.79 24.29
N ASN A 297 5.48 -7.75 23.57
CA ASN A 297 4.73 -7.46 22.35
C ASN A 297 3.45 -6.66 22.65
N LYS A 298 2.71 -6.97 23.72
CA LYS A 298 1.51 -6.20 24.10
C LYS A 298 1.83 -4.73 24.46
N PHE A 299 2.87 -4.49 25.25
CA PHE A 299 3.22 -3.14 25.71
C PHE A 299 4.06 -2.36 24.70
N PHE A 300 5.04 -2.99 24.05
CA PHE A 300 5.92 -2.33 23.09
C PHE A 300 5.44 -2.46 21.63
N PHE A 301 4.37 -3.20 21.33
CA PHE A 301 3.84 -3.33 19.98
C PHE A 301 2.30 -3.31 19.94
N VAL A 302 1.74 -2.11 19.81
CA VAL A 302 0.29 -1.91 19.52
C VAL A 302 -0.07 -2.34 18.08
N SER A 303 0.89 -2.73 17.21
CA SER A 303 0.59 -3.13 15.82
C SER A 303 1.71 -3.96 15.19
N LEU A 304 2.12 -5.07 15.81
CA LEU A 304 2.79 -6.16 15.06
C LEU A 304 1.84 -7.35 15.04
N TYR A 305 0.82 -7.27 14.19
CA TYR A 305 0.26 -8.49 13.63
C TYR A 305 1.42 -9.25 12.96
N ASN A 306 1.42 -10.58 12.99
CA ASN A 306 2.36 -11.38 12.20
C ASN A 306 2.16 -11.03 10.72
N TYR A 307 2.93 -10.06 10.22
CA TYR A 307 2.82 -9.55 8.86
C TYR A 307 3.05 -10.67 7.85
N GLN A 308 4.01 -11.56 8.14
CA GLN A 308 4.29 -12.73 7.33
C GLN A 308 3.12 -13.71 7.28
N GLU A 309 2.50 -14.01 8.41
CA GLU A 309 1.36 -14.93 8.45
C GLU A 309 0.15 -14.36 7.71
N THR A 310 -0.09 -13.05 7.85
CA THR A 310 -1.19 -12.36 7.16
C THR A 310 -0.94 -12.26 5.65
N ILE A 311 0.30 -11.92 5.23
CA ILE A 311 0.66 -11.88 3.80
C ILE A 311 0.59 -13.28 3.20
N ASN A 312 1.14 -14.29 3.86
CA ASN A 312 1.13 -15.66 3.35
C ASN A 312 -0.30 -16.16 3.19
N LYS A 313 -1.14 -15.99 4.22
CA LYS A 313 -2.56 -16.36 4.16
C LYS A 313 -3.31 -15.61 3.05
N LEU A 314 -3.10 -14.29 2.92
CA LEU A 314 -3.71 -13.52 1.84
C LEU A 314 -3.24 -14.04 0.47
N THR A 315 -1.95 -14.34 0.32
CA THR A 315 -1.39 -14.84 -0.94
C THR A 315 -1.98 -16.19 -1.32
N ASP A 316 -2.09 -17.11 -0.35
CA ASP A 316 -2.70 -18.43 -0.54
C ASP A 316 -4.16 -18.32 -0.96
N GLU A 317 -4.94 -17.47 -0.27
CA GLU A 317 -6.35 -17.26 -0.60
C GLU A 317 -6.52 -16.52 -1.95
N LEU A 318 -5.65 -15.57 -2.29
CA LEU A 318 -5.67 -14.87 -3.58
C LEU A 318 -5.39 -15.80 -4.78
N ASN A 319 -4.51 -16.79 -4.60
CA ASN A 319 -4.19 -17.75 -5.66
C ASN A 319 -5.31 -18.78 -5.90
N TYR A 320 -6.19 -18.99 -4.93
CA TYR A 320 -7.31 -19.94 -5.06
C TYR A 320 -8.50 -19.36 -5.84
N TYR A 321 -8.76 -18.06 -5.69
CA TYR A 321 -9.86 -17.41 -6.40
C TYR A 321 -9.42 -16.87 -7.75
N ILE A 322 -10.18 -17.18 -8.80
CA ILE A 322 -10.00 -16.61 -10.15
C ILE A 322 -11.02 -15.48 -10.41
N ASP A 323 -12.10 -15.44 -9.63
CA ASP A 323 -13.18 -14.47 -9.75
C ASP A 323 -12.75 -13.10 -9.20
N LEU A 324 -12.79 -12.09 -10.09
CA LEU A 324 -12.40 -10.71 -9.80
C LEU A 324 -13.15 -10.12 -8.60
N ASP A 325 -14.47 -10.33 -8.50
CA ASP A 325 -15.29 -9.72 -7.45
C ASP A 325 -14.99 -10.34 -6.07
N LYS A 326 -14.68 -11.64 -6.05
CA LYS A 326 -14.23 -12.36 -4.84
C LYS A 326 -12.87 -11.90 -4.40
N ILE A 327 -11.90 -11.77 -5.32
CA ILE A 327 -10.55 -11.29 -5.02
C ILE A 327 -10.60 -9.89 -4.42
N ILE A 328 -11.32 -8.96 -5.06
CA ILE A 328 -11.48 -7.59 -4.57
C ILE A 328 -12.12 -7.60 -3.18
N SER A 329 -13.15 -8.43 -2.99
CA SER A 329 -13.81 -8.57 -1.71
C SER A 329 -12.85 -9.00 -0.61
N LEU A 330 -12.07 -10.05 -0.88
CA LEU A 330 -11.11 -10.59 0.05
C LEU A 330 -10.01 -9.59 0.43
N ILE A 331 -9.51 -8.83 -0.54
CA ILE A 331 -8.48 -7.80 -0.31
C ILE A 331 -9.02 -6.72 0.64
N VAL A 332 -10.20 -6.17 0.33
CA VAL A 332 -10.81 -5.11 1.13
C VAL A 332 -11.11 -5.60 2.54
N ASP A 333 -11.68 -6.79 2.68
CA ASP A 333 -12.06 -7.36 3.98
C ASP A 333 -10.84 -7.70 4.83
N THR A 334 -9.80 -8.29 4.22
CA THR A 334 -8.54 -8.60 4.91
C THR A 334 -7.81 -7.33 5.34
N ILE A 335 -7.68 -6.33 4.47
CA ILE A 335 -7.03 -5.07 4.83
C ILE A 335 -7.81 -4.36 5.94
N LYS A 336 -9.15 -4.28 5.83
CA LYS A 336 -10.00 -3.67 6.85
C LYS A 336 -9.83 -4.35 8.22
N LYS A 337 -9.85 -5.68 8.25
CA LYS A 337 -9.75 -6.47 9.49
C LYS A 337 -8.34 -6.38 10.09
N THR A 338 -7.30 -6.58 9.29
CA THR A 338 -5.90 -6.55 9.75
C THR A 338 -5.51 -5.16 10.27
N MET A 339 -5.94 -4.10 9.58
CA MET A 339 -5.59 -2.73 9.94
C MET A 339 -6.59 -2.05 10.86
N GLN A 340 -7.67 -2.74 11.25
CA GLN A 340 -8.78 -2.22 12.07
C GLN A 340 -9.27 -0.86 11.57
N LEU A 341 -9.77 -0.83 10.33
CA LEU A 341 -10.22 0.38 9.67
C LEU A 341 -11.74 0.49 9.67
N ASP A 342 -12.25 1.71 9.78
CA ASP A 342 -13.67 1.98 9.58
C ASP A 342 -14.04 1.99 8.09
N ARG A 343 -13.11 2.43 7.24
CA ARG A 343 -13.34 2.64 5.80
C ARG A 343 -12.23 2.05 4.94
N ALA A 344 -12.61 1.35 3.87
CA ALA A 344 -11.69 0.78 2.89
C ALA A 344 -12.39 0.66 1.53
N GLY A 345 -11.66 0.83 0.44
CA GLY A 345 -12.20 0.67 -0.91
C GLY A 345 -11.14 0.45 -1.96
N VAL A 346 -11.56 -0.12 -3.10
CA VAL A 346 -10.72 -0.40 -4.27
C VAL A 346 -11.33 0.26 -5.50
N LEU A 347 -10.50 1.00 -6.21
CA LEU A 347 -10.78 1.68 -7.47
C LEU A 347 -9.94 1.03 -8.58
N LEU A 348 -10.56 0.60 -9.68
CA LEU A 348 -9.84 0.00 -10.82
C LEU A 348 -9.89 0.93 -12.04
N ILE A 349 -8.82 0.95 -12.82
CA ILE A 349 -8.75 1.74 -14.06
C ILE A 349 -9.45 0.97 -15.18
N ASN A 350 -10.42 1.61 -15.85
CA ASN A 350 -11.10 1.00 -16.98
C ASN A 350 -10.18 0.95 -18.22
N GLN A 351 -9.79 -0.25 -18.65
CA GLN A 351 -8.88 -0.47 -19.79
C GLN A 351 -9.58 -0.62 -21.15
N GLN A 352 -10.89 -0.31 -21.27
CA GLN A 352 -11.60 -0.41 -22.56
C GLN A 352 -11.11 0.54 -23.67
N VAL A 353 -10.08 1.35 -23.42
CA VAL A 353 -9.39 2.13 -24.46
C VAL A 353 -8.15 1.37 -24.92
N ASN A 354 -8.24 0.80 -26.12
CA ASN A 354 -7.22 -0.02 -26.78
C ASN A 354 -5.75 0.47 -26.55
N PRO A 355 -4.84 -0.40 -26.06
CA PRO A 355 -3.44 -0.06 -25.82
C PRO A 355 -2.63 0.26 -27.09
N SER A 356 -3.13 -0.07 -28.28
CA SER A 356 -2.53 0.33 -29.56
C SER A 356 -2.59 1.85 -29.82
N SER A 357 -3.31 2.61 -28.99
CA SER A 357 -3.36 4.08 -29.01
C SER A 357 -2.45 4.76 -27.97
N ALA A 358 -1.64 3.98 -27.22
CA ALA A 358 -0.83 4.48 -26.12
C ALA A 358 0.27 5.49 -26.53
N LYS A 359 0.57 5.63 -27.83
CA LYS A 359 1.47 6.70 -28.32
C LYS A 359 0.79 8.06 -28.54
N ALA A 360 -0.53 8.19 -28.33
CA ALA A 360 -1.27 9.44 -28.55
C ALA A 360 -2.03 10.00 -27.32
N SER A 361 -1.81 9.48 -26.11
CA SER A 361 -2.65 9.80 -24.94
C SER A 361 -2.01 10.71 -23.87
N ALA A 362 -1.28 11.75 -24.29
CA ALA A 362 -0.95 12.85 -23.38
C ALA A 362 -2.16 13.78 -23.20
N GLY A 363 -3.18 13.37 -22.43
CA GLY A 363 -4.27 14.29 -22.06
C GLY A 363 -5.64 13.72 -21.72
N ARG A 364 -5.93 12.43 -21.96
CA ARG A 364 -7.25 11.86 -21.64
C ARG A 364 -7.40 11.59 -20.13
N PRO A 365 -8.57 11.90 -19.53
CA PRO A 365 -8.84 11.58 -18.13
C PRO A 365 -8.91 10.06 -17.92
N VAL A 366 -8.12 9.55 -16.98
CA VAL A 366 -8.15 8.16 -16.55
C VAL A 366 -9.46 7.93 -15.80
N HIS A 367 -10.31 7.05 -16.31
CA HIS A 367 -11.59 6.74 -15.67
C HIS A 367 -11.42 5.56 -14.71
N TYR A 368 -11.76 5.80 -13.44
CA TYR A 368 -11.84 4.75 -12.43
C TYR A 368 -13.26 4.22 -12.30
N GLN A 369 -13.37 2.91 -12.10
CA GLN A 369 -14.58 2.24 -11.66
C GLN A 369 -14.43 1.85 -10.18
N ILE A 370 -15.46 2.15 -9.38
CA ILE A 370 -15.52 1.73 -7.98
C ILE A 370 -15.80 0.22 -7.96
N ALA A 371 -14.82 -0.56 -7.52
CA ALA A 371 -14.91 -2.01 -7.54
C ALA A 371 -15.56 -2.56 -6.26
N LYS A 372 -15.08 -2.12 -5.08
CA LYS A 372 -15.74 -2.37 -3.79
C LYS A 372 -15.40 -1.27 -2.81
N VAL A 373 -16.33 -0.97 -1.92
CA VAL A 373 -16.22 0.06 -0.88
C VAL A 373 -16.94 -0.40 0.38
N ILE A 374 -16.32 -0.15 1.53
CA ILE A 374 -16.88 -0.33 2.87
C ILE A 374 -16.67 0.97 3.64
N GLY A 375 -17.73 1.50 4.24
CA GLY A 375 -17.69 2.71 5.09
C GLY A 375 -17.60 4.05 4.34
N PHE A 376 -17.13 4.09 3.08
CA PHE A 376 -17.25 5.30 2.26
C PHE A 376 -18.64 5.43 1.61
N ASN A 377 -19.15 6.66 1.49
CA ASN A 377 -20.43 6.95 0.86
C ASN A 377 -20.35 6.74 -0.67
N ARG A 378 -21.17 5.84 -1.23
CA ARG A 378 -21.26 5.58 -2.67
C ARG A 378 -21.91 6.72 -3.47
N GLN A 379 -22.87 7.43 -2.89
CA GLN A 379 -23.66 8.45 -3.59
C GLN A 379 -22.89 9.75 -3.85
N ASN A 380 -21.94 10.10 -2.98
CA ASN A 380 -21.11 11.29 -3.17
C ASN A 380 -19.96 11.08 -4.17
N GLY A 381 -19.75 9.85 -4.65
CA GLY A 381 -18.58 9.48 -5.45
C GLY A 381 -17.29 9.68 -4.67
N ILE A 382 -16.32 8.79 -4.83
CA ILE A 382 -14.98 9.11 -4.34
C ILE A 382 -14.45 10.20 -5.29
N SER A 383 -14.35 11.45 -4.85
CA SER A 383 -13.86 12.58 -5.68
C SER A 383 -12.45 12.34 -6.27
N LEU A 384 -11.74 11.33 -5.76
CA LEU A 384 -10.49 10.79 -6.32
C LEU A 384 -10.65 10.17 -7.72
N VAL A 385 -11.87 9.78 -8.13
CA VAL A 385 -12.17 9.11 -9.42
C VAL A 385 -11.88 10.00 -10.64
N GLN A 386 -11.73 11.32 -10.45
CA GLN A 386 -11.43 12.28 -11.52
C GLN A 386 -10.07 12.97 -11.36
N ASP A 387 -9.31 12.65 -10.30
CA ASP A 387 -8.05 13.34 -10.04
C ASP A 387 -6.89 12.74 -10.86
N ASN A 388 -6.71 13.28 -12.06
CA ASN A 388 -5.61 12.93 -12.95
C ASN A 388 -4.23 13.22 -12.30
N PHE A 389 -4.16 14.09 -11.28
CA PHE A 389 -2.92 14.36 -10.57
C PHE A 389 -2.54 13.23 -9.62
N LEU A 390 -3.48 12.71 -8.82
CA LEU A 390 -3.22 11.56 -7.94
C LEU A 390 -2.72 10.35 -8.73
N THR A 391 -3.38 10.02 -9.84
CA THR A 391 -2.99 8.92 -10.73
C THR A 391 -1.56 9.11 -11.25
N LYS A 392 -1.24 10.31 -11.78
CA LYS A 392 0.10 10.62 -12.27
C LYS A 392 1.15 10.55 -11.16
N HIS A 393 0.82 11.05 -9.96
CA HIS A 393 1.70 11.01 -8.81
C HIS A 393 2.01 9.57 -8.39
N LEU A 394 0.98 8.75 -8.16
CA LEU A 394 1.12 7.35 -7.77
C LEU A 394 1.82 6.50 -8.85
N HIS A 395 1.56 6.77 -10.12
CA HIS A 395 2.26 6.12 -11.22
C HIS A 395 3.76 6.49 -11.25
N LYS A 396 4.10 7.76 -11.00
CA LYS A 396 5.49 8.24 -10.99
C LYS A 396 6.26 7.78 -9.76
N THR A 397 5.66 7.84 -8.57
CA THR A 397 6.35 7.53 -7.32
C THR A 397 6.30 6.04 -6.97
N GLN A 398 5.26 5.32 -7.43
CA GLN A 398 4.99 3.93 -7.08
C GLN A 398 4.97 3.67 -5.56
N LYS A 399 4.62 4.70 -4.78
CA LYS A 399 4.63 4.68 -3.31
C LYS A 399 3.24 4.99 -2.75
N PRO A 400 2.92 4.48 -1.55
CA PRO A 400 1.75 4.92 -0.79
C PRO A 400 1.77 6.44 -0.59
N LEU A 401 0.59 7.06 -0.64
CA LEU A 401 0.41 8.47 -0.34
C LEU A 401 -0.41 8.63 0.95
N VAL A 402 0.22 9.14 2.00
CA VAL A 402 -0.43 9.41 3.28
C VAL A 402 -0.94 10.85 3.28
N ARG A 403 -2.18 11.07 3.73
CA ARG A 403 -2.78 12.41 3.75
C ARG A 403 -1.95 13.40 4.57
N ASP A 404 -1.42 12.97 5.72
CA ASP A 404 -0.62 13.82 6.60
C ASP A 404 0.70 14.30 5.96
N GLU A 405 1.23 13.54 4.98
CA GLU A 405 2.42 13.93 4.21
C GLU A 405 2.12 14.99 3.14
N LEU A 406 0.86 15.17 2.74
CA LEU A 406 0.47 16.17 1.72
C LEU A 406 0.86 17.59 2.15
N ASN A 407 0.73 17.93 3.43
CA ASN A 407 1.11 19.25 3.94
C ASN A 407 2.61 19.54 3.79
N LEU A 408 3.46 18.51 3.86
CA LEU A 408 4.90 18.62 3.61
C LEU A 408 5.16 18.78 2.10
N LEU A 409 4.49 17.96 1.27
CA LEU A 409 4.62 18.04 -0.19
C LEU A 409 4.14 19.39 -0.76
N VAL A 410 3.12 20.01 -0.17
CA VAL A 410 2.66 21.38 -0.50
C VAL A 410 3.75 22.41 -0.24
N ARG A 411 4.53 22.26 0.85
CA ARG A 411 5.64 23.17 1.18
C ARG A 411 6.85 22.98 0.28
N ASP A 412 7.11 21.75 -0.14
CA ASP A 412 8.26 21.37 -0.99
C ASP A 412 7.96 21.52 -2.50
N ALA A 413 6.72 21.84 -2.87
CA ALA A 413 6.30 22.00 -4.26
C ALA A 413 7.09 23.12 -4.96
N ARG A 414 7.65 22.82 -6.14
CA ARG A 414 8.51 23.76 -6.89
C ARG A 414 7.72 24.77 -7.72
N THR A 415 6.48 24.45 -8.07
CA THR A 415 5.62 25.28 -8.91
C THR A 415 4.29 25.57 -8.24
N ASN A 416 3.74 26.76 -8.50
CA ASN A 416 2.42 27.17 -7.97
C ASN A 416 1.28 26.25 -8.44
N GLN A 417 1.41 25.66 -9.63
CA GLN A 417 0.42 24.74 -10.16
C GLN A 417 0.44 23.40 -9.42
N GLU A 418 1.62 22.84 -9.16
CA GLU A 418 1.78 21.60 -8.37
C GLU A 418 1.30 21.79 -6.93
N ARG A 419 1.57 22.94 -6.32
CA ARG A 419 1.09 23.29 -4.98
C ARG A 419 -0.44 23.29 -4.91
N LYS A 420 -1.12 23.96 -5.84
CA LYS A 420 -2.59 23.97 -5.94
C LYS A 420 -3.17 22.57 -6.15
N SER A 421 -2.49 21.71 -6.92
CA SER A 421 -2.90 20.32 -7.11
C SER A 421 -2.83 19.51 -5.82
N PHE A 422 -1.74 19.63 -5.04
CA PHE A 422 -1.64 18.96 -3.75
C PHE A 422 -2.64 19.48 -2.71
N GLU A 423 -2.90 20.80 -2.68
CA GLU A 423 -3.92 21.40 -1.81
C GLU A 423 -5.32 20.88 -2.15
N LYS A 424 -5.68 20.82 -3.44
CA LYS A 424 -6.96 20.26 -3.90
C LYS A 424 -7.10 18.78 -3.55
N LEU A 425 -6.03 18.00 -3.74
CA LEU A 425 -6.01 16.58 -3.38
C LEU A 425 -6.19 16.37 -1.87
N ASN A 426 -5.58 17.21 -1.04
CA ASN A 426 -5.73 17.14 0.42
C ASN A 426 -7.18 17.42 0.86
N GLU A 427 -7.82 18.42 0.27
CA GLU A 427 -9.24 18.72 0.52
C GLU A 427 -10.14 17.57 0.05
N HIS A 428 -9.90 17.00 -1.13
CA HIS A 428 -10.63 15.84 -1.62
C HIS A 428 -10.50 14.64 -0.69
N MET A 429 -9.28 14.28 -0.27
CA MET A 429 -9.03 13.19 0.67
C MET A 429 -9.70 13.45 2.02
N LYS A 430 -9.68 14.69 2.52
CA LYS A 430 -10.35 15.08 3.76
C LYS A 430 -11.87 14.94 3.66
N HIS A 431 -12.48 15.37 2.56
CA HIS A 431 -13.93 15.32 2.35
C HIS A 431 -14.48 13.88 2.36
N ILE A 432 -13.74 12.94 1.79
CA ILE A 432 -14.11 11.51 1.80
C ILE A 432 -13.58 10.77 3.04
N GLU A 433 -12.86 11.46 3.93
CA GLU A 433 -12.15 10.88 5.08
C GLU A 433 -11.18 9.75 4.72
N ALA A 434 -10.49 9.90 3.59
CA ALA A 434 -9.36 9.06 3.21
C ALA A 434 -8.10 9.54 3.92
N SER A 435 -7.38 8.60 4.53
CA SER A 435 -6.12 8.84 5.22
C SER A 435 -4.92 8.32 4.42
N LEU A 436 -5.13 7.33 3.54
CA LEU A 436 -4.07 6.66 2.79
C LEU A 436 -4.57 6.17 1.42
N CYS A 437 -3.77 6.39 0.38
CA CYS A 437 -3.97 5.82 -0.95
C CYS A 437 -2.78 4.91 -1.33
N LEU A 438 -3.07 3.67 -1.71
CA LEU A 438 -2.08 2.68 -2.12
C LEU A 438 -2.21 2.39 -3.61
N PRO A 439 -1.12 2.40 -4.39
CA PRO A 439 -1.16 2.00 -5.79
C PRO A 439 -1.30 0.48 -5.94
N LEU A 440 -2.27 0.02 -6.73
CA LEU A 440 -2.31 -1.37 -7.21
C LEU A 440 -1.45 -1.46 -8.48
N LEU A 441 -0.31 -2.13 -8.35
CA LEU A 441 0.69 -2.25 -9.41
C LEU A 441 0.82 -3.70 -9.86
N SER A 442 0.87 -3.92 -11.17
CA SER A 442 1.32 -5.18 -11.75
C SER A 442 2.31 -4.89 -12.88
N SER A 443 3.44 -5.58 -12.91
CA SER A 443 4.54 -5.33 -13.88
C SER A 443 4.91 -3.83 -14.03
N LYS A 444 4.91 -3.07 -12.93
CA LYS A 444 5.11 -1.60 -12.85
C LYS A 444 4.01 -0.73 -13.49
N LYS A 445 2.95 -1.32 -14.04
CA LYS A 445 1.76 -0.63 -14.53
C LYS A 445 0.77 -0.42 -13.38
N LEU A 446 0.26 0.82 -13.26
CA LEU A 446 -0.83 1.12 -12.34
C LEU A 446 -2.14 0.59 -12.93
N ILE A 447 -2.81 -0.31 -12.21
CA ILE A 447 -4.11 -0.87 -12.62
C ILE A 447 -5.26 -0.36 -11.75
N GLY A 448 -4.97 0.22 -10.59
CA GLY A 448 -5.98 0.70 -9.65
C GLY A 448 -5.38 1.36 -8.42
N ILE A 449 -6.23 1.74 -7.47
CA ILE A 449 -5.88 2.38 -6.20
C ILE A 449 -6.70 1.74 -5.08
N ILE A 450 -6.06 1.40 -3.96
CA ILE A 450 -6.76 1.11 -2.70
C ILE A 450 -6.83 2.41 -1.89
N VAL A 451 -8.02 2.77 -1.41
CA VAL A 451 -8.26 3.95 -0.57
C VAL A 451 -8.66 3.48 0.82
N LEU A 452 -7.97 3.99 1.85
CA LEU A 452 -8.15 3.59 3.25
C LEU A 452 -8.46 4.81 4.14
N GLY A 453 -9.37 4.64 5.09
CA GLY A 453 -9.72 5.64 6.09
C GLY A 453 -8.76 5.66 7.28
N ALA A 454 -9.10 6.39 8.34
CA ALA A 454 -8.35 6.33 9.60
C ALA A 454 -8.49 4.95 10.28
N LYS A 455 -7.51 4.62 11.13
CA LYS A 455 -7.61 3.47 12.04
C LYS A 455 -8.65 3.74 13.12
N ILE A 456 -9.39 2.71 13.53
CA ILE A 456 -10.34 2.77 14.65
C ILE A 456 -9.65 3.23 15.94
N SER A 457 -8.37 2.86 16.14
CA SER A 457 -7.59 3.29 17.30
C SER A 457 -7.30 4.79 17.34
N GLY A 458 -7.52 5.52 16.24
CA GLY A 458 -7.15 6.92 16.08
C GLY A 458 -5.65 7.15 15.83
N ASP A 459 -4.83 6.08 15.78
CA ASP A 459 -3.41 6.20 15.51
C ASP A 459 -3.12 6.44 14.02
N ALA A 460 -2.07 7.20 13.72
CA ALA A 460 -1.57 7.37 12.35
C ALA A 460 -0.99 6.07 11.77
N TYR A 461 -0.95 5.98 10.44
CA TYR A 461 -0.25 4.89 9.75
C TYR A 461 1.26 4.98 9.99
N THR A 462 1.86 3.83 10.29
CA THR A 462 3.26 3.74 10.66
C THR A 462 4.09 3.23 9.48
N LYS A 463 5.42 3.40 9.49
CA LYS A 463 6.26 2.94 8.37
C LYS A 463 6.10 1.44 8.13
N GLU A 464 5.99 0.67 9.20
CA GLU A 464 5.79 -0.77 9.14
C GLU A 464 4.41 -1.13 8.54
N ASP A 465 3.38 -0.37 8.88
CA ASP A 465 2.05 -0.53 8.27
C ASP A 465 2.07 -0.24 6.77
N LEU A 466 2.78 0.82 6.36
CA LEU A 466 2.92 1.19 4.97
C LEU A 466 3.69 0.14 4.17
N GLU A 467 4.73 -0.47 4.76
CA GLU A 467 5.47 -1.58 4.15
C GLU A 467 4.58 -2.82 3.97
N LEU A 468 3.81 -3.20 5.00
CA LEU A 468 2.83 -4.28 4.91
C LEU A 468 1.80 -3.99 3.82
N LEU A 469 1.13 -2.84 3.92
CA LEU A 469 0.05 -2.46 3.02
C LEU A 469 0.53 -2.34 1.56
N ASN A 470 1.73 -1.82 1.34
CA ASN A 470 2.34 -1.78 0.02
C ASN A 470 2.64 -3.19 -0.51
N THR A 471 3.08 -4.11 0.36
CA THR A 471 3.30 -5.51 -0.02
C THR A 471 1.98 -6.20 -0.38
N MET A 472 0.94 -6.02 0.45
CA MET A 472 -0.41 -6.52 0.17
C MET A 472 -0.98 -5.91 -1.12
N ALA A 473 -0.79 -4.61 -1.37
CA ALA A 473 -1.25 -3.93 -2.57
C ALA A 473 -0.55 -4.44 -3.84
N LYS A 474 0.74 -4.79 -3.77
CA LYS A 474 1.47 -5.42 -4.88
C LYS A 474 0.91 -6.81 -5.20
N GLN A 475 0.71 -7.66 -4.19
CA GLN A 475 0.14 -9.00 -4.39
C GLN A 475 -1.29 -8.93 -4.92
N ALA A 476 -2.10 -8.03 -4.34
CA ALA A 476 -3.44 -7.72 -4.83
C ALA A 476 -3.43 -7.25 -6.29
N GLY A 477 -2.47 -6.40 -6.68
CA GLY A 477 -2.32 -5.92 -8.05
C GLY A 477 -2.10 -7.06 -9.04
N ILE A 478 -1.22 -8.01 -8.71
CA ILE A 478 -0.95 -9.19 -9.54
C ILE A 478 -2.20 -10.07 -9.67
N ALA A 479 -2.85 -10.39 -8.55
CA ALA A 479 -4.05 -11.24 -8.55
C ALA A 479 -5.23 -10.61 -9.33
N ILE A 480 -5.44 -9.30 -9.16
CA ILE A 480 -6.48 -8.56 -9.89
C ILE A 480 -6.20 -8.55 -11.40
N GLU A 481 -4.95 -8.30 -11.82
CA GLU A 481 -4.61 -8.34 -13.24
C GLU A 481 -4.81 -9.74 -13.83
N ASN A 482 -4.40 -10.80 -13.12
CA ASN A 482 -4.60 -12.18 -13.56
C ASN A 482 -6.10 -12.51 -13.71
N ALA A 483 -6.94 -12.11 -12.76
CA ALA A 483 -8.39 -12.32 -12.84
C ALA A 483 -9.03 -11.52 -13.98
N MET A 484 -8.58 -10.27 -14.20
CA MET A 484 -9.03 -9.47 -15.34
C MET A 484 -8.64 -10.11 -16.67
N LEU A 485 -7.41 -10.59 -16.80
CA LEU A 485 -6.92 -11.28 -18.01
C LEU A 485 -7.70 -12.57 -18.26
N TYR A 486 -7.94 -13.35 -17.20
CA TYR A 486 -8.72 -14.59 -17.32
C TYR A 486 -10.15 -14.31 -17.76
N LYS A 487 -10.81 -13.29 -17.19
CA LYS A 487 -12.13 -12.86 -17.62
C LYS A 487 -12.16 -12.43 -19.09
N GLN A 488 -11.14 -11.68 -19.53
CA GLN A 488 -11.01 -11.30 -20.95
C GLN A 488 -10.88 -12.52 -21.88
N VAL A 489 -10.10 -13.53 -21.48
CA VAL A 489 -9.95 -14.77 -22.26
C VAL A 489 -11.27 -15.54 -22.30
N GLN A 490 -12.00 -15.63 -21.17
CA GLN A 490 -13.32 -16.27 -21.14
C GLN A 490 -14.34 -15.54 -22.02
N ASP A 491 -14.43 -14.21 -21.91
CA ASP A 491 -15.32 -13.39 -22.73
C ASP A 491 -14.98 -13.54 -24.22
N PHE A 492 -13.68 -13.56 -24.57
CA PHE A 492 -13.22 -13.80 -25.93
C PHE A 492 -13.59 -15.20 -26.42
N SER A 493 -13.35 -16.25 -25.62
CA SER A 493 -13.71 -17.63 -25.95
C SER A 493 -15.21 -17.79 -26.15
N LYS A 494 -16.04 -17.14 -25.33
CA LYS A 494 -17.50 -17.16 -25.46
C LYS A 494 -17.95 -16.48 -26.76
N ASN A 495 -17.41 -15.30 -27.06
CA ASN A 495 -17.70 -14.60 -28.31
C ASN A 495 -17.23 -15.40 -29.54
N LEU A 496 -16.09 -16.10 -29.44
CA LEU A 496 -15.58 -16.95 -30.51
C LEU A 496 -16.49 -18.17 -30.71
N GLN A 497 -16.92 -18.82 -29.63
CA GLN A 497 -17.84 -19.95 -29.71
C GLN A 497 -19.16 -19.54 -30.39
N GLN A 498 -19.73 -18.38 -30.01
CA GLN A 498 -20.92 -17.86 -30.66
C GLN A 498 -20.72 -17.67 -32.17
N LYS A 499 -19.58 -17.10 -32.60
CA LYS A 499 -19.25 -16.95 -34.02
C LYS A 499 -19.08 -18.30 -34.74
N VAL A 500 -18.47 -19.29 -34.08
CA VAL A 500 -18.31 -20.65 -34.64
C VAL A 500 -19.67 -21.32 -34.80
N ASP A 501 -20.56 -21.18 -33.82
CA ASP A 501 -21.91 -21.75 -33.88
C ASP A 501 -22.74 -21.09 -35.00
N GLU A 502 -22.65 -19.76 -35.15
CA GLU A 502 -23.25 -19.01 -36.25
C GLU A 502 -22.74 -19.49 -37.62
N GLN A 503 -21.42 -19.64 -37.79
CA GLN A 503 -20.83 -20.14 -39.03
C GLN A 503 -21.19 -21.60 -39.32
N THR A 504 -21.26 -22.44 -38.29
CA THR A 504 -21.63 -23.86 -38.43
C THR A 504 -23.09 -23.98 -38.88
N LYS A 505 -23.98 -23.16 -38.31
CA LYS A 505 -25.39 -23.10 -38.73
C LYS A 505 -25.51 -22.66 -40.20
N TYR A 506 -24.84 -21.58 -40.57
CA TYR A 506 -24.80 -21.08 -41.95
C TYR A 506 -24.28 -22.14 -42.92
N LEU A 507 -23.19 -22.83 -42.57
CA LEU A 507 -22.62 -23.89 -43.39
C LEU A 507 -23.59 -25.07 -43.57
N LYS A 508 -24.32 -25.45 -42.52
CA LYS A 508 -25.32 -26.51 -42.59
C LYS A 508 -26.48 -26.14 -43.52
N GLU A 509 -27.00 -24.92 -43.41
CA GLU A 509 -28.04 -24.39 -44.31
C GLU A 509 -27.57 -24.42 -45.77
N LEU A 510 -26.30 -24.05 -46.02
CA LEU A 510 -25.70 -24.08 -47.35
C LEU A 510 -25.53 -25.52 -47.88
N LEU A 511 -25.15 -26.48 -47.04
CA LEU A 511 -25.07 -27.89 -47.41
C LEU A 511 -26.45 -28.50 -47.71
N GLU A 512 -27.48 -28.14 -46.93
CA GLU A 512 -28.86 -28.57 -47.18
C GLU A 512 -29.37 -28.02 -48.51
N MET A 513 -29.17 -26.73 -48.78
CA MET A 513 -29.50 -26.10 -50.06
C MET A 513 -28.78 -26.79 -51.24
N LYS A 514 -27.49 -27.09 -51.09
CA LYS A 514 -26.72 -27.84 -52.10
C LYS A 514 -27.28 -29.24 -52.33
N SER A 515 -27.64 -29.96 -51.27
CA SER A 515 -28.21 -31.31 -51.36
C SER A 515 -29.57 -31.29 -52.07
N ASP A 516 -30.43 -30.33 -51.72
CA ASP A 516 -31.73 -30.15 -52.37
C ASP A 516 -31.58 -29.80 -53.85
N PHE A 517 -30.64 -28.91 -54.20
CA PHE A 517 -30.30 -28.63 -55.59
C PHE A 517 -29.89 -29.90 -56.35
N LEU A 518 -28.95 -30.70 -55.81
CA LEU A 518 -28.53 -31.96 -56.43
C LEU A 518 -29.69 -32.96 -56.57
N ARG A 519 -30.62 -33.01 -55.61
CA ARG A 519 -31.81 -33.87 -55.69
C ARG A 519 -32.72 -33.45 -56.85
N VAL A 520 -32.94 -32.15 -57.01
CA VAL A 520 -33.72 -31.60 -58.13
C VAL A 520 -33.04 -31.91 -59.46
N VAL A 521 -31.73 -31.70 -59.57
CA VAL A 521 -30.93 -32.02 -60.75
C VAL A 521 -31.08 -33.48 -61.16
N ASN A 522 -30.86 -34.40 -60.22
CA ASN A 522 -30.97 -35.83 -60.48
C ASN A 522 -32.37 -36.23 -60.92
N HIS A 523 -33.43 -35.66 -60.33
CA HIS A 523 -34.80 -35.97 -60.75
C HIS A 523 -35.06 -35.52 -62.19
N GLN A 524 -34.71 -34.27 -62.53
CA GLN A 524 -34.93 -33.70 -63.86
C GLN A 524 -34.13 -34.41 -64.96
N LEU A 525 -32.97 -35.01 -64.63
CA LEU A 525 -32.19 -35.83 -65.56
C LEU A 525 -32.73 -37.26 -65.68
N ASN A 526 -33.15 -37.87 -64.57
CA ASN A 526 -33.65 -39.24 -64.57
C ASN A 526 -34.97 -39.39 -65.32
N THR A 527 -35.90 -38.42 -65.22
CA THR A 527 -37.20 -38.50 -65.92
C THR A 527 -37.07 -38.71 -67.44
N PRO A 528 -36.34 -37.86 -68.21
CA PRO A 528 -36.15 -38.10 -69.64
C PRO A 528 -35.30 -39.35 -69.93
N LEU A 529 -34.32 -39.69 -69.08
CA LEU A 529 -33.55 -40.93 -69.20
C LEU A 529 -34.43 -42.18 -69.08
N SER A 530 -35.33 -42.22 -68.10
CA SER A 530 -36.25 -43.33 -67.90
C SER A 530 -37.22 -43.47 -69.08
N VAL A 531 -37.71 -42.35 -69.62
CA VAL A 531 -38.57 -42.34 -70.82
C VAL A 531 -37.80 -42.90 -72.02
N MET A 532 -36.58 -42.41 -72.28
CA MET A 532 -35.75 -42.92 -73.35
C MET A 532 -35.44 -44.40 -73.19
N LYS A 533 -35.04 -44.83 -71.99
CA LYS A 533 -34.74 -46.24 -71.68
C LYS A 533 -35.96 -47.14 -71.88
N GLY A 534 -37.14 -46.70 -71.47
CA GLY A 534 -38.40 -47.42 -71.68
C GLY A 534 -38.69 -47.63 -73.18
N TYR A 535 -38.61 -46.57 -73.98
CA TYR A 535 -38.79 -46.67 -75.43
C TYR A 535 -37.71 -47.52 -76.11
N PHE A 536 -36.45 -47.42 -75.68
CA PHE A 536 -35.38 -48.29 -76.17
C PHE A 536 -35.67 -49.79 -75.90
N SER A 537 -36.10 -50.13 -74.68
CA SER A 537 -36.47 -51.51 -74.32
C SER A 537 -37.63 -52.03 -75.17
N MET A 538 -38.68 -51.22 -75.37
CA MET A 538 -39.83 -51.60 -76.18
C MET A 538 -39.49 -51.74 -77.68
N MET A 539 -38.52 -50.95 -78.16
CA MET A 539 -37.98 -51.12 -79.52
C MET A 539 -37.17 -52.40 -79.65
N GLU A 540 -36.36 -52.73 -78.64
CA GLU A 540 -35.49 -53.93 -78.62
C GLU A 540 -36.33 -55.23 -78.56
N GLU A 541 -37.43 -55.22 -77.81
CA GLU A 541 -38.39 -56.33 -77.71
C GLU A 541 -39.30 -56.47 -78.94
N GLY A 542 -39.26 -55.50 -79.87
CA GLY A 542 -40.15 -55.45 -81.04
C GLY A 542 -41.61 -55.11 -80.71
N SER A 543 -41.91 -54.72 -79.46
CA SER A 543 -43.24 -54.40 -78.96
C SER A 543 -43.71 -52.98 -79.33
N TYR A 544 -42.82 -52.13 -79.87
CA TYR A 544 -43.15 -50.78 -80.32
C TYR A 544 -42.39 -50.36 -81.58
N PRO A 545 -43.06 -49.80 -82.62
CA PRO A 545 -42.40 -49.40 -83.86
C PRO A 545 -41.38 -48.27 -83.65
N THR A 546 -40.18 -48.44 -84.22
CA THR A 546 -39.07 -47.46 -84.15
C THR A 546 -39.50 -46.06 -84.60
N GLU A 547 -40.26 -45.95 -85.69
CA GLU A 547 -40.74 -44.67 -86.22
C GLU A 547 -41.63 -43.90 -85.23
N LYS A 548 -42.36 -44.61 -84.37
CA LYS A 548 -43.21 -44.01 -83.34
C LYS A 548 -42.46 -43.70 -82.04
N ALA A 549 -41.39 -44.44 -81.72
CA ALA A 549 -40.59 -44.22 -80.52
C ALA A 549 -39.53 -43.11 -80.69
N MET A 550 -38.98 -42.96 -81.90
CA MET A 550 -37.91 -42.00 -82.18
C MET A 550 -38.24 -40.54 -81.81
N PRO A 551 -39.46 -40.02 -82.06
CA PRO A 551 -39.83 -38.68 -81.61
C PRO A 551 -39.76 -38.50 -80.08
N SER A 552 -40.19 -39.49 -79.31
CA SER A 552 -40.14 -39.46 -77.83
C SER A 552 -38.72 -39.56 -77.29
N ILE A 553 -37.87 -40.37 -77.93
CA ILE A 553 -36.44 -40.46 -77.58
C ILE A 553 -35.74 -39.14 -77.88
N LYS A 554 -36.00 -38.55 -79.05
CA LYS A 554 -35.44 -37.24 -79.44
C LYS A 554 -35.90 -36.13 -78.48
N ALA A 555 -37.17 -36.10 -78.12
CA ALA A 555 -37.71 -35.16 -77.13
C ALA A 555 -37.06 -35.36 -75.74
N GLY A 556 -36.78 -36.61 -75.34
CA GLY A 556 -36.02 -36.91 -74.13
C GLY A 556 -34.59 -36.38 -74.16
N LEU A 557 -33.90 -36.53 -75.29
CA LEU A 557 -32.54 -36.04 -75.51
C LEU A 557 -32.47 -34.50 -75.49
N GLU A 558 -33.41 -33.84 -76.19
CA GLU A 558 -33.56 -32.38 -76.19
C GLU A 558 -33.87 -31.86 -74.78
N ARG A 559 -34.69 -32.58 -74.01
CA ARG A 559 -35.01 -32.21 -72.64
C ARG A 559 -33.81 -32.34 -71.70
N ILE A 560 -32.95 -33.35 -71.86
CA ILE A 560 -31.69 -33.42 -71.10
C ILE A 560 -30.78 -32.25 -71.46
N ASN A 561 -30.61 -31.96 -72.76
CA ASN A 561 -29.76 -30.86 -73.19
C ASN A 561 -30.24 -29.50 -72.66
N SER A 562 -31.55 -29.26 -72.68
CA SER A 562 -32.15 -28.06 -72.08
C SER A 562 -31.91 -28.01 -70.56
N THR A 563 -32.20 -29.10 -69.85
CA THR A 563 -32.01 -29.18 -68.39
C THR A 563 -30.54 -28.97 -67.99
N VAL A 564 -29.59 -29.53 -68.72
CA VAL A 564 -28.15 -29.34 -68.47
C VAL A 564 -27.74 -27.90 -68.76
N ALA A 565 -28.25 -27.29 -69.83
CA ALA A 565 -28.00 -25.88 -70.14
C ALA A 565 -28.57 -24.95 -69.06
N ASP A 566 -29.77 -25.23 -68.55
CA ASP A 566 -30.42 -24.46 -67.48
C ASP A 566 -29.61 -24.54 -66.17
N PHE A 567 -29.10 -25.73 -65.81
CA PHE A 567 -28.22 -25.89 -64.64
C PHE A 567 -26.86 -25.22 -64.82
N TRP A 568 -26.29 -25.27 -66.03
CA TRP A 568 -25.03 -24.60 -66.33
C TRP A 568 -25.17 -23.07 -66.21
N ASN A 569 -26.26 -22.52 -66.74
CA ASN A 569 -26.59 -21.10 -66.60
C ASN A 569 -26.77 -20.69 -65.13
N ALA A 570 -27.44 -21.53 -64.33
CA ALA A 570 -27.60 -21.29 -62.89
C ALA A 570 -26.26 -21.34 -62.13
N TYR A 571 -25.38 -22.30 -62.45
CA TYR A 571 -24.05 -22.41 -61.83
C TYR A 571 -23.13 -21.22 -62.19
N GLU A 572 -23.20 -20.75 -63.43
CA GLU A 572 -22.42 -19.59 -63.90
C GLU A 572 -22.90 -18.27 -63.26
N LEU A 573 -24.17 -18.22 -62.80
CA LEU A 573 -24.73 -17.10 -62.03
C LEU A 573 -24.30 -17.12 -60.55
N GLU A 574 -24.08 -18.29 -59.94
CA GLU A 574 -23.69 -18.42 -58.52
C GLU A 574 -22.17 -18.32 -58.25
N GLY A 575 -21.31 -18.58 -59.24
CA GLY A 575 -19.87 -18.43 -59.08
C GLY A 575 -19.42 -16.97 -59.01
N GLU A 576 -18.51 -16.61 -58.09
CA GLU A 576 -17.89 -15.27 -57.93
C GLU A 576 -17.08 -14.77 -59.16
N ARG A 577 -17.21 -15.40 -60.34
CA ARG A 577 -16.62 -14.93 -61.60
C ARG A 577 -17.57 -15.16 -62.76
N MET A 578 -18.67 -14.40 -62.81
CA MET A 578 -19.17 -13.98 -64.12
C MET A 578 -18.10 -13.07 -64.75
N LYS A 579 -17.16 -13.66 -65.49
CA LYS A 579 -16.30 -12.87 -66.38
C LYS A 579 -17.23 -12.26 -67.42
N MET A 580 -17.42 -10.95 -67.35
CA MET A 580 -18.11 -10.20 -68.40
C MET A 580 -17.07 -9.74 -69.41
N ASP A 581 -17.25 -10.16 -70.66
CA ASP A 581 -16.43 -9.65 -71.76
C ASP A 581 -17.00 -8.31 -72.22
N GLN A 582 -16.67 -7.27 -71.44
CA GLN A 582 -17.20 -5.92 -71.61
C GLN A 582 -16.61 -5.28 -72.86
N GLN A 583 -17.46 -5.02 -73.85
CA GLN A 583 -17.11 -4.29 -75.06
C GLN A 583 -18.16 -3.20 -75.36
N LYS A 584 -17.73 -2.12 -76.03
CA LYS A 584 -18.66 -1.09 -76.52
C LYS A 584 -19.53 -1.71 -77.62
N THR A 585 -20.81 -1.85 -77.35
CA THR A 585 -21.77 -2.55 -78.19
C THR A 585 -22.95 -1.65 -78.54
N ASP A 586 -23.41 -1.70 -79.79
CA ASP A 586 -24.67 -1.07 -80.20
C ASP A 586 -25.83 -2.05 -79.96
N ILE A 587 -26.68 -1.75 -78.96
CA ILE A 587 -27.83 -2.62 -78.66
C ILE A 587 -28.85 -2.64 -79.81
N THR A 588 -28.94 -1.56 -80.58
CA THR A 588 -29.86 -1.45 -81.72
C THR A 588 -29.56 -2.51 -82.77
N GLU A 589 -28.28 -2.79 -83.02
CA GLU A 589 -27.82 -3.82 -83.96
C GLU A 589 -28.19 -5.23 -83.48
N ILE A 590 -28.06 -5.50 -82.18
CA ILE A 590 -28.46 -6.79 -81.58
C ILE A 590 -29.97 -7.01 -81.76
N VAL A 591 -30.76 -5.99 -81.45
CA VAL A 591 -32.22 -6.04 -81.53
C VAL A 591 -32.68 -6.19 -82.98
N ASP A 592 -32.12 -5.41 -83.90
CA ASP A 592 -32.43 -5.48 -85.33
C ASP A 592 -32.08 -6.84 -85.95
N ARG A 593 -31.04 -7.50 -85.44
CA ARG A 593 -30.66 -8.84 -85.87
C ARG A 593 -31.61 -9.93 -85.35
N LEU A 594 -32.10 -9.79 -84.12
CA LEU A 594 -32.89 -10.83 -83.44
C LEU A 594 -34.40 -10.73 -83.69
N ILE A 595 -34.95 -9.54 -83.95
CA ILE A 595 -36.38 -9.35 -84.26
C ILE A 595 -36.86 -10.22 -85.44
N PRO A 596 -36.15 -10.27 -86.59
CA PRO A 596 -36.62 -11.06 -87.73
C PRO A 596 -36.69 -12.55 -87.43
N GLU A 597 -35.81 -13.07 -86.56
CA GLU A 597 -35.88 -14.46 -86.10
C GLU A 597 -37.11 -14.70 -85.22
N LYS A 598 -37.44 -13.78 -84.31
CA LYS A 598 -38.62 -13.87 -83.44
C LYS A 598 -39.95 -13.75 -84.20
N GLN A 599 -39.98 -12.93 -85.24
CA GLN A 599 -41.13 -12.80 -86.13
C GLN A 599 -41.44 -14.08 -86.91
N LYS A 600 -40.42 -14.92 -87.17
CA LYS A 600 -40.54 -16.21 -87.89
C LYS A 600 -40.75 -17.42 -86.99
N MET A 601 -40.88 -17.25 -85.68
CA MET A 601 -41.16 -18.38 -84.78
C MET A 601 -42.56 -18.94 -85.05
N LYS A 602 -42.68 -20.27 -85.11
CA LYS A 602 -43.96 -21.00 -85.31
C LYS A 602 -45.08 -20.54 -84.37
N ALA A 603 -44.75 -20.23 -83.12
CA ALA A 603 -45.71 -19.74 -82.13
C ALA A 603 -46.32 -18.38 -82.50
N THR A 604 -45.59 -17.54 -83.23
CA THR A 604 -46.02 -16.22 -83.71
C THR A 604 -46.99 -16.36 -84.89
N GLU A 605 -46.76 -17.32 -85.78
CA GLU A 605 -47.64 -17.67 -86.91
C GLU A 605 -48.94 -18.36 -86.44
N GLU A 606 -48.85 -19.34 -85.53
CA GLU A 606 -50.02 -20.09 -85.03
C GLU A 606 -50.94 -19.22 -84.16
N LYS A 607 -50.39 -18.27 -83.39
CA LYS A 607 -51.16 -17.40 -82.48
C LYS A 607 -51.45 -16.00 -83.03
N LYS A 608 -51.07 -15.70 -84.28
CA LYS A 608 -51.24 -14.40 -84.95
C LYS A 608 -50.73 -13.21 -84.12
N LEU A 609 -49.59 -13.38 -83.46
CA LEU A 609 -49.00 -12.34 -82.62
C LEU A 609 -48.18 -11.37 -83.48
N THR A 610 -48.23 -10.08 -83.16
CA THR A 610 -47.39 -9.06 -83.80
C THR A 610 -46.23 -8.71 -82.87
N VAL A 611 -45.00 -8.95 -83.33
CA VAL A 611 -43.78 -8.59 -82.61
C VAL A 611 -43.16 -7.38 -83.31
N GLY A 612 -43.20 -6.25 -82.62
CA GLY A 612 -42.60 -4.99 -83.08
C GLY A 612 -41.71 -4.40 -82.01
N VAL A 613 -40.72 -3.61 -82.42
CA VAL A 613 -39.86 -2.86 -81.51
C VAL A 613 -40.05 -1.38 -81.77
N ALA A 614 -40.45 -0.65 -80.72
CA ALA A 614 -40.48 0.80 -80.73
C ALA A 614 -39.07 1.32 -80.46
N LYS A 615 -38.44 1.90 -81.50
CA LYS A 615 -37.13 2.53 -81.36
C LYS A 615 -37.28 3.95 -80.82
N PRO A 616 -36.41 4.40 -79.91
CA PRO A 616 -36.41 5.78 -79.46
C PRO A 616 -36.03 6.74 -80.59
N ASP A 617 -36.59 7.96 -80.58
CA ASP A 617 -36.33 9.02 -81.58
C ASP A 617 -34.90 9.62 -81.50
N PHE A 618 -34.06 9.13 -80.58
CA PHE A 618 -32.67 9.55 -80.44
C PHE A 618 -31.71 8.40 -80.75
N LYS A 619 -30.51 8.72 -81.25
CA LYS A 619 -29.47 7.73 -81.51
C LYS A 619 -29.02 7.09 -80.20
N VAL A 620 -29.24 5.78 -80.07
CA VAL A 620 -28.84 5.02 -78.88
C VAL A 620 -27.31 5.06 -78.77
N PRO A 621 -26.74 5.51 -77.64
CA PRO A 621 -25.30 5.54 -77.45
C PRO A 621 -24.74 4.11 -77.33
N LEU A 622 -23.50 3.91 -77.77
CA LEU A 622 -22.77 2.66 -77.54
C LEU A 622 -22.66 2.39 -76.04
N VAL A 623 -23.04 1.18 -75.63
CA VAL A 623 -23.09 0.77 -74.23
C VAL A 623 -22.02 -0.26 -73.96
N TRP A 624 -21.38 -0.16 -72.80
CA TRP A 624 -20.41 -1.16 -72.35
C TRP A 624 -21.16 -2.36 -71.78
N CYS A 625 -21.17 -3.46 -72.53
CA CYS A 625 -21.83 -4.70 -72.13
C CYS A 625 -21.19 -5.91 -72.81
N ASP A 626 -21.56 -7.11 -72.33
CA ASP A 626 -21.21 -8.36 -72.99
C ASP A 626 -22.24 -8.65 -74.08
N TYR A 627 -21.83 -8.52 -75.34
CA TYR A 627 -22.68 -8.74 -76.52
C TYR A 627 -23.43 -10.07 -76.44
N LYS A 628 -22.75 -11.17 -76.08
CA LYS A 628 -23.35 -12.51 -76.10
C LYS A 628 -24.44 -12.64 -75.06
N LYS A 629 -24.22 -12.08 -73.87
CA LYS A 629 -25.19 -12.12 -72.78
C LYS A 629 -26.40 -11.23 -73.07
N ILE A 630 -26.19 -10.03 -73.60
CA ILE A 630 -27.31 -9.13 -73.99
C ILE A 630 -28.12 -9.74 -75.14
N ALA A 631 -27.46 -10.33 -76.14
CA ALA A 631 -28.16 -11.06 -77.20
C ALA A 631 -28.99 -12.22 -76.65
N HIS A 632 -28.48 -12.96 -75.66
CA HIS A 632 -29.23 -14.03 -74.99
C HIS A 632 -30.44 -13.51 -74.20
N VAL A 633 -30.32 -12.36 -73.53
CA VAL A 633 -31.47 -11.70 -72.84
C VAL A 633 -32.53 -11.29 -73.86
N VAL A 634 -32.13 -10.59 -74.92
CA VAL A 634 -33.04 -10.16 -76.00
C VAL A 634 -33.68 -11.35 -76.72
N SER A 635 -32.96 -12.46 -76.85
CA SER A 635 -33.48 -13.70 -77.43
C SER A 635 -34.41 -14.48 -76.49
N ASN A 636 -34.40 -14.24 -75.18
CA ASN A 636 -35.28 -14.93 -74.23
C ASN A 636 -36.49 -14.09 -73.81
N LEU A 637 -36.45 -12.77 -74.05
CA LEU A 637 -37.63 -11.91 -74.11
C LEU A 637 -38.54 -12.33 -75.28
#